data_AF-T1Z0T3-F1
#
_entry.id   AF-T1Z0T3-F1
#
_cell.length_a   1.000
_cell.length_b   1.000
_cell.length_c   1.000
_cell.angle_alpha   90.00
_cell.angle_beta   90.00
_cell.angle_gamma   90.00
#
_symmetry.space_group_name_H-M   'P 1'
#
loop_
_entity.id
_entity.type
_entity.pdbx_description
1 polymer ?
#
loop_
_entity_poly.entity_id
_entity_poly.type
_entity_poly.pdbx_seq_one_letter_code
_entity_poly.pdbx_strand_id
1 'polypeptide(L)' 'LKGRQGERVRLYVRGTILGYKRSKSNQYPNTSLIQIEGVNTTEEVAWYCG' A
#
# COMPACT_ATOMS: atom_id res chain seq x y z
N LEU A 1 -0.68 -30.20 4.37
CA LEU A 1 -0.46 -29.09 3.42
C LEU A 1 1.01 -29.09 3.01
N LYS A 2 1.33 -29.43 1.75
CA LYS A 2 2.71 -29.54 1.27
C LYS A 2 3.22 -28.13 0.93
N GLY A 3 4.07 -27.55 1.77
CA GLY A 3 4.68 -26.24 1.50
C GLY A 3 5.60 -26.31 0.28
N ARG A 4 5.61 -25.27 -0.56
CA ARG A 4 6.51 -25.18 -1.72
C ARG A 4 7.96 -25.16 -1.23
N GLN A 5 8.81 -26.03 -1.80
CA GLN A 5 10.25 -26.05 -1.54
C GLN A 5 10.91 -24.99 -2.44
N GLY A 6 11.31 -23.88 -1.85
CA GLY A 6 11.98 -22.75 -2.50
C GLY A 6 12.25 -21.65 -1.48
N GLU A 7 13.20 -20.77 -1.79
CA GLU A 7 13.47 -19.61 -0.95
C GLU A 7 12.22 -18.71 -0.86
N ARG A 8 11.95 -18.18 0.34
CA ARG A 8 10.83 -17.24 0.53
C ARG A 8 11.18 -15.89 -0.08
N VAL A 9 10.65 -15.63 -1.27
CA VAL A 9 10.80 -14.34 -1.95
C VAL A 9 9.53 -13.50 -1.79
N ARG A 10 9.68 -12.20 -1.56
CA ARG A 10 8.58 -11.23 -1.49
C ARG A 10 8.23 -10.72 -2.89
N LEU A 11 6.97 -10.87 -3.32
CA LEU A 11 6.49 -10.48 -4.66
C LEU A 11 5.79 -9.11 -4.68
N TYR A 12 5.80 -8.39 -3.56
CA TYR A 12 5.13 -7.10 -3.41
C TYR A 12 6.02 -6.10 -2.70
N VAL A 13 5.72 -4.82 -2.92
CA VAL A 13 6.27 -3.73 -2.11
C VAL A 13 5.40 -3.58 -0.88
N ARG A 14 6.03 -3.43 0.28
CA ARG A 14 5.29 -3.26 1.53
C ARG A 14 4.62 -1.88 1.54
N GLY A 15 3.43 -1.83 2.12
CA GLY A 15 2.73 -0.58 2.35
C GLY A 15 1.93 -0.64 3.65
N THR A 16 1.68 0.52 4.24
CA THR A 16 0.92 0.68 5.47
C THR A 16 -0.40 1.36 5.13
N ILE A 17 -1.51 0.76 5.56
CA ILE A 17 -2.83 1.41 5.47
C ILE A 17 -2.92 2.44 6.59
N LEU A 18 -3.00 3.71 6.23
CA LEU A 18 -3.14 4.81 7.20
C LEU A 18 -4.59 4.99 7.66
N GLY A 19 -5.55 4.57 6.83
CA GLY A 19 -6.98 4.66 7.08
C GLY A 19 -7.73 5.03 5.82
N TYR A 20 -8.85 5.72 5.98
CA TYR A 20 -9.67 6.20 4.88
C TYR A 20 -9.36 7.65 4.53
N LYS A 21 -9.74 8.05 3.31
CA LYS A 21 -9.83 9.47 2.94
C LYS A 21 -10.70 10.18 3.97
N ARG A 22 -10.22 11.30 4.49
CA ARG A 22 -10.88 11.98 5.62
C ARG A 22 -10.71 13.50 5.55
N SER A 23 -11.66 14.21 6.15
CA SER A 23 -11.47 15.59 6.59
C SER A 23 -11.04 15.60 8.07
N LYS A 24 -11.01 16.78 8.69
CA LYS A 24 -10.77 16.90 10.14
C LYS A 24 -11.78 16.08 10.95
N SER A 25 -13.04 16.05 10.54
CA SER A 25 -14.16 15.44 11.30
C SER A 25 -14.80 14.23 10.62
N ASN A 26 -14.76 14.13 9.30
CA ASN A 26 -15.47 13.09 8.54
C ASN A 26 -14.50 12.08 7.92
N GLN A 27 -14.94 10.83 7.80
CA GLN A 27 -14.22 9.78 7.07
C GLN A 27 -15.07 9.29 5.89
N TYR A 28 -14.41 8.92 4.79
CA TYR A 28 -15.01 8.46 3.55
C TYR A 28 -14.50 7.03 3.24
N PRO A 29 -15.20 5.97 3.68
CA PRO A 29 -14.71 4.59 3.63
C PRO A 29 -14.53 4.00 2.22
N ASN A 30 -15.05 4.68 1.19
CA ASN A 30 -14.95 4.26 -0.20
C ASN A 30 -13.54 4.44 -0.80
N THR A 31 -12.62 5.11 -0.10
CA THR A 31 -11.25 5.33 -0.58
C THR A 31 -10.26 5.22 0.58
N SER A 32 -9.24 4.38 0.43
CA SER A 32 -8.20 4.17 1.43
C SER A 32 -6.95 5.01 1.14
N LEU A 33 -6.28 5.47 2.20
CA LEU A 33 -4.97 6.10 2.15
C LEU A 33 -3.91 5.05 2.50
N ILE A 34 -2.95 4.86 1.60
CA ILE A 34 -1.87 3.86 1.72
C ILE A 34 -0.53 4.57 1.59
N GLN A 35 0.37 4.35 2.54
CA GLN A 35 1.77 4.76 2.45
C GLN A 35 2.60 3.59 1.93
N ILE A 36 3.22 3.74 0.77
CA ILE A 36 4.12 2.73 0.19
C ILE A 36 5.51 2.91 0.84
N GLU A 37 6.12 1.81 1.30
CA GLU A 37 7.46 1.86 1.89
C GLU A 37 8.49 2.27 0.83
N GLY A 38 9.29 3.30 1.14
CA GLY A 38 10.35 3.79 0.26
C GLY A 38 9.92 4.75 -0.85
N VAL A 39 8.62 5.06 -0.97
CA VAL A 39 8.09 6.05 -1.93
C VAL A 39 7.85 7.36 -1.20
N ASN A 40 8.58 8.40 -1.58
CA ASN A 40 8.58 9.69 -0.85
C ASN A 40 8.12 10.87 -1.71
N THR A 41 8.07 10.71 -3.04
CA THR A 41 7.68 11.79 -3.94
C THR A 41 6.40 11.49 -4.71
N THR A 42 5.75 12.55 -5.18
CA THR A 42 4.54 12.47 -6.02
C THR A 42 4.82 11.87 -7.38
N GLU A 43 6.05 11.99 -7.88
CA GLU A 43 6.44 11.44 -9.18
C GLU A 43 6.64 9.93 -9.07
N GLU A 44 7.21 9.44 -7.96
CA GLU A 44 7.42 8.01 -7.72
C GLU A 44 6.10 7.24 -7.53
N VAL A 45 5.14 7.84 -6.81
CA VAL A 45 3.85 7.17 -6.56
C VAL A 45 3.04 6.95 -7.84
N ALA A 46 3.25 7.79 -8.87
CA ALA A 46 2.54 7.70 -10.14
C ALA A 46 2.72 6.35 -10.85
N TRP A 47 3.85 5.66 -10.64
CA TRP A 47 4.10 4.33 -11.20
C TRP A 47 3.12 3.26 -10.67
N TYR A 48 2.61 3.44 -9.45
CA TYR A 48 1.67 2.51 -8.81
C TYR A 48 0.20 2.81 -9.15
N CYS A 49 -0.08 3.88 -9.89
CA CYS A 49 -1.42 4.16 -10.41
C CYS A 49 -1.71 3.20 -11.58
N GLY A 50 -2.54 2.19 -11.33
CA GLY A 50 -2.97 1.19 -12.31
C GLY A 50 -4.46 0.90 -12.23
#